data_AF-A0A1F5TBQ4-F1
#
_entry.id   AF-A0A1F5TBQ4-F1
#
_cell.length_a   1.000
_cell.length_b   1.000
_cell.length_c   1.000
_cell.angle_alpha   90.00
_cell.angle_beta   90.00
_cell.angle_gamma   90.00
#
_symmetry.space_group_name_H-M   'P 1'
#
loop_
_entity.id
_entity.type
_entity.pdbx_description
1 polymer ?
#
loop_
_entity_poly.entity_id
_entity_poly.type
_entity_poly.pdbx_seq_one_letter_code
_entity_poly.pdbx_strand_id
1 'polypeptide(L)'
;MKEIPATKEKPRFKSPEEKFKREIDSHFSLWVGLIDDAPISTNNKEKMKRYLTEFKDNTLKLKEWDTEKFIQNCYLAIRGILSLVDLDSETDEAKALFYNLRDDLWDLEKEMR
;
A
#
# COMPACT_ATOMS: atom_id res chain seq x y z
N MET A 1 -11.55 28.39 35.84
CA MET A 1 -10.67 27.75 34.85
C MET A 1 -11.54 27.29 33.70
N LYS A 2 -11.23 27.66 32.45
CA LYS A 2 -11.94 27.16 31.27
C LYS A 2 -11.13 25.98 30.74
N GLU A 3 -11.71 24.79 30.79
CA GLU A 3 -11.14 23.60 30.15
C GLU A 3 -11.38 23.70 28.64
N ILE A 4 -10.32 23.55 27.86
CA ILE A 4 -10.39 23.42 26.40
C ILE A 4 -10.56 21.91 26.13
N PRO A 5 -11.65 21.45 25.50
CA PRO A 5 -11.75 20.05 25.13
C PRO A 5 -10.78 19.79 23.97
N ALA A 6 -9.81 18.91 24.18
CA ALA A 6 -9.01 18.35 23.10
C ALA A 6 -9.86 17.33 22.33
N THR A 7 -10.77 17.81 21.48
CA THR A 7 -11.30 16.98 20.41
C THR A 7 -10.19 16.84 19.37
N LYS A 8 -9.45 15.73 19.42
CA LYS A 8 -8.75 15.21 18.24
C LYS A 8 -9.84 14.82 17.23
N GLU A 9 -10.37 15.81 16.51
CA GLU A 9 -11.19 15.56 15.35
C GLU A 9 -10.33 14.74 14.38
N LYS A 10 -10.69 13.47 14.18
CA LYS A 10 -10.17 12.71 13.03
C LYS A 10 -10.43 13.59 11.79
N PRO A 11 -9.45 13.82 10.92
CA PRO A 11 -9.68 14.62 9.72
C PRO A 11 -10.88 14.03 8.98
N ARG A 12 -11.95 14.83 8.85
CA ARG A 12 -13.12 14.45 8.05
C ARG A 12 -12.71 14.61 6.59
N PHE A 13 -12.36 13.50 5.95
CA PHE A 13 -12.11 13.47 4.50
C PHE A 13 -13.43 13.61 3.75
N LYS A 14 -13.44 14.32 2.61
CA LYS A 14 -14.68 14.52 1.84
C LYS A 14 -14.98 13.37 0.89
N SER A 15 -13.96 12.57 0.53
CA SER A 15 -14.11 11.37 -0.30
C SER A 15 -12.95 10.38 -0.06
N PRO A 16 -13.13 9.10 -0.42
CA PRO A 16 -12.04 8.12 -0.46
C PRO A 16 -10.85 8.58 -1.32
N GLU A 17 -11.13 9.22 -2.46
CA GLU A 17 -10.09 9.74 -3.35
C GLU A 17 -9.20 10.79 -2.68
N GLU A 18 -9.78 11.76 -1.96
CA GLU A 18 -9.01 12.77 -1.24
C GLU A 18 -8.15 12.15 -0.14
N LYS A 19 -8.68 11.12 0.53
CA LYS A 19 -7.97 10.38 1.56
C LYS A 19 -6.78 9.62 0.95
N PHE A 20 -7.02 8.83 -0.10
CA PHE A 20 -5.98 8.10 -0.83
C PHE A 20 -4.86 9.03 -1.29
N LYS A 21 -5.18 10.14 -1.97
CA LYS A 21 -4.19 11.10 -2.48
C LYS A 21 -3.31 11.70 -1.38
N ARG A 22 -3.83 11.87 -0.17
CA ARG A 22 -3.07 12.42 0.97
C ARG A 22 -2.19 11.37 1.65
N GLU A 23 -2.66 10.14 1.73
CA GLU A 23 -2.02 9.11 2.56
C GLU A 23 -1.07 8.22 1.76
N ILE A 24 -1.32 8.01 0.46
CA ILE A 24 -0.58 7.05 -0.36
C ILE A 24 0.92 7.28 -0.39
N ASP A 25 1.39 8.53 -0.36
CA ASP A 25 2.83 8.83 -0.33
C ASP A 25 3.50 8.37 0.98
N SER A 26 2.79 8.49 2.10
CA SER A 26 3.27 8.02 3.40
C SER A 26 3.33 6.50 3.44
N HIS A 27 2.25 5.82 3.02
CA HIS A 27 2.22 4.35 2.92
C HIS A 27 3.32 3.84 1.99
N PHE A 28 3.44 4.45 0.80
CA PHE A 28 4.44 4.04 -0.18
C PHE A 28 5.87 4.18 0.35
N SER A 29 6.17 5.27 1.07
CA SER A 29 7.50 5.46 1.69
C SER A 29 7.80 4.38 2.73
N LEU A 30 6.80 4.00 3.54
CA LEU A 30 6.94 2.91 4.52
C LEU A 30 7.17 1.57 3.82
N TRP A 31 6.39 1.24 2.79
CA TRP A 31 6.56 0.00 2.03
C TRP A 31 7.94 -0.11 1.39
N VAL A 32 8.42 0.98 0.77
CA VAL A 32 9.76 1.03 0.16
C VAL A 32 10.84 0.81 1.23
N GLY A 33 10.72 1.44 2.40
CA GLY A 33 11.64 1.22 3.52
C GLY A 33 11.66 -0.23 4.00
N LEU A 34 10.49 -0.85 4.19
CA LEU A 34 10.38 -2.27 4.56
C LEU A 34 11.05 -3.19 3.52
N ILE A 35 10.89 -2.90 2.23
CA ILE A 35 11.52 -3.67 1.16
C ILE A 35 13.04 -3.47 1.16
N ASP A 36 13.51 -2.25 1.40
CA ASP A 36 14.95 -1.95 1.43
C ASP A 36 15.66 -2.64 2.59
N ASP A 37 15.03 -2.71 3.75
CA ASP A 37 15.59 -3.34 4.94
C ASP A 37 15.45 -4.87 4.94
N ALA A 38 14.59 -5.44 4.09
CA ALA A 38 14.35 -6.87 4.05
C ALA A 38 15.59 -7.67 3.57
N PRO A 39 15.89 -8.83 4.16
CA PRO A 39 17.03 -9.68 3.78
C PRO A 39 16.70 -10.54 2.55
N ILE A 40 16.25 -9.91 1.46
CA ILE A 40 15.91 -10.56 0.18
C ILE A 40 16.80 -10.04 -0.96
N SER A 41 16.85 -10.77 -2.06
CA SER A 41 17.66 -10.37 -3.22
C SER A 41 17.30 -8.97 -3.77
N THR A 42 18.31 -8.19 -4.20
CA THR A 42 18.10 -6.85 -4.79
C THR A 42 17.13 -6.87 -5.96
N ASN A 43 17.20 -7.89 -6.81
CA ASN A 43 16.29 -8.08 -7.94
C ASN A 43 14.82 -8.23 -7.47
N ASN A 44 14.58 -8.96 -6.37
CA ASN A 44 13.24 -9.09 -5.81
C ASN A 44 12.77 -7.78 -5.20
N LYS A 45 13.64 -7.04 -4.49
CA LYS A 45 13.34 -5.69 -3.98
C LYS A 45 12.87 -4.76 -5.09
N GLU A 46 13.63 -4.67 -6.18
CA GLU A 46 13.30 -3.81 -7.33
C GLU A 46 11.96 -4.19 -7.97
N LYS A 47 11.69 -5.48 -8.13
CA LYS A 47 10.40 -5.96 -8.67
C LYS A 47 9.23 -5.65 -7.75
N MET A 48 9.38 -5.84 -6.43
CA MET A 48 8.33 -5.50 -5.45
C MET A 48 8.00 -4.00 -5.48
N LYS A 49 9.03 -3.14 -5.46
CA LYS A 49 8.88 -1.69 -5.57
C LYS A 49 8.19 -1.29 -6.86
N ARG A 50 8.49 -1.95 -7.98
CA ARG A 50 7.83 -1.69 -9.26
C ARG A 50 6.32 -1.95 -9.18
N TYR A 51 5.89 -3.09 -8.62
CA TYR A 51 4.46 -3.40 -8.47
C TYR A 51 3.72 -2.38 -7.59
N LEU A 52 4.34 -1.93 -6.50
CA LEU A 52 3.76 -0.88 -5.65
C LEU A 52 3.71 0.47 -6.37
N THR A 53 4.71 0.78 -7.19
CA THR A 53 4.76 2.02 -7.98
C THR A 53 3.64 2.01 -9.03
N GLU A 54 3.48 0.89 -9.74
CA GLU A 54 2.38 0.70 -10.70
C GLU A 54 1.02 0.84 -10.03
N PHE A 55 0.82 0.25 -8.85
CA PHE A 55 -0.41 0.43 -8.05
C PHE A 55 -0.69 1.91 -7.75
N LYS A 56 0.30 2.60 -7.18
CA LYS A 56 0.19 4.01 -6.82
C LYS A 56 -0.14 4.86 -8.06
N ASP A 57 0.67 4.74 -9.10
CA ASP A 57 0.55 5.56 -10.30
C ASP A 57 -0.75 5.29 -11.05
N ASN A 58 -1.16 4.03 -11.20
CA ASN A 58 -2.40 3.68 -11.89
C ASN A 58 -3.62 4.19 -11.13
N THR A 59 -3.57 4.17 -9.80
CA THR A 59 -4.67 4.67 -8.96
C THR A 59 -4.72 6.20 -8.97
N LEU A 60 -3.57 6.88 -8.92
CA LEU A 60 -3.49 8.34 -9.02
C LEU A 60 -3.89 8.88 -10.40
N LYS A 61 -3.74 8.08 -11.46
CA LYS A 61 -4.14 8.42 -12.84
C LYS A 61 -5.63 8.21 -13.12
N LEU A 62 -6.40 7.66 -12.18
CA LEU A 62 -7.85 7.53 -12.36
C LEU A 62 -8.47 8.92 -12.52
N LYS A 63 -9.19 9.12 -13.64
CA LYS A 63 -9.85 10.41 -13.94
C LYS A 63 -11.01 10.70 -12.99
N GLU A 64 -11.67 9.64 -12.53
CA GLU A 64 -12.78 9.65 -11.58
C GLU A 64 -12.54 8.50 -10.60
N TRP A 65 -12.95 8.68 -9.35
CA TRP A 65 -12.82 7.62 -8.36
C TRP A 65 -13.68 6.41 -8.74
N ASP A 66 -13.02 5.29 -8.99
CA ASP A 66 -13.64 4.04 -9.40
C ASP A 66 -13.14 2.95 -8.44
N THR A 67 -14.01 2.57 -7.50
CA THR A 67 -13.70 1.57 -6.47
C THR A 67 -13.32 0.23 -7.09
N GLU A 68 -13.92 -0.16 -8.22
CA GLU A 68 -13.59 -1.43 -8.87
C GLU A 68 -12.17 -1.39 -9.44
N LYS A 69 -11.79 -0.30 -10.12
CA LYS A 69 -10.42 -0.13 -10.62
C LYS A 69 -9.39 -0.01 -9.50
N PHE A 70 -9.74 0.67 -8.41
CA PHE A 70 -8.88 0.73 -7.24
C PHE A 70 -8.63 -0.68 -6.67
N ILE A 71 -9.68 -1.47 -6.48
CA ILE A 71 -9.57 -2.88 -6.03
C ILE A 71 -8.72 -3.68 -7.02
N GLN A 72 -8.95 -3.55 -8.32
CA GLN A 72 -8.16 -4.24 -9.35
C GLN A 72 -6.67 -3.87 -9.25
N ASN A 73 -6.33 -2.60 -9.04
CA ASN A 73 -4.95 -2.15 -8.84
C ASN A 73 -4.33 -2.77 -7.57
N CYS A 74 -5.06 -2.83 -6.45
CA CYS A 74 -4.61 -3.51 -5.22
C CYS A 74 -4.31 -4.99 -5.49
N TYR A 75 -5.23 -5.69 -6.17
CA TYR A 75 -5.06 -7.10 -6.53
C TYR A 75 -3.86 -7.36 -7.44
N LEU A 76 -3.64 -6.49 -8.45
CA LEU A 76 -2.50 -6.62 -9.35
C LEU A 76 -1.17 -6.47 -8.61
N ALA A 77 -1.08 -5.52 -7.67
CA ALA A 77 0.10 -5.34 -6.84
C ALA A 77 0.41 -6.57 -6.00
N ILE A 78 -0.59 -7.06 -5.26
CA ILE A 78 -0.46 -8.23 -4.38
C ILE A 78 -0.12 -9.47 -5.19
N ARG A 79 -0.80 -9.71 -6.31
CA ARG A 79 -0.51 -10.87 -7.15
C ARG A 79 0.89 -10.79 -7.76
N GLY A 80 1.33 -9.60 -8.17
CA GLY A 80 2.67 -9.35 -8.65
C GLY A 80 3.72 -9.73 -7.60
N ILE A 81 3.56 -9.23 -6.37
CA ILE A 81 4.47 -9.52 -5.26
C ILE A 81 4.43 -11.01 -4.89
N LEU A 82 3.24 -11.61 -4.77
CA LEU A 82 3.07 -13.04 -4.47
C LEU A 82 3.82 -13.93 -5.46
N SER A 83 3.77 -13.59 -6.76
CA SER A 83 4.46 -14.36 -7.79
C SER A 83 5.98 -14.39 -7.62
N LEU A 84 6.57 -13.38 -6.97
CA LEU A 84 8.00 -13.35 -6.66
C LEU A 84 8.34 -14.28 -5.50
N VAL A 85 7.44 -14.36 -4.51
CA VAL A 85 7.61 -15.16 -3.30
C VAL A 85 7.43 -16.65 -3.58
N ASP A 86 6.57 -17.01 -4.53
CA ASP A 86 6.35 -18.41 -4.93
C ASP A 86 7.47 -18.97 -5.82
N LEU A 87 8.32 -18.11 -6.43
CA LEU A 87 9.35 -18.50 -7.39
C LEU A 87 10.76 -18.65 -6.80
N ASP A 88 11.02 -18.14 -5.59
CA ASP A 88 12.36 -18.10 -4.99
C ASP A 88 12.39 -18.76 -3.60
N SER A 89 13.42 -19.56 -3.33
CA SER A 89 13.63 -20.31 -2.08
C SER A 89 14.07 -19.45 -0.88
N GLU A 90 13.74 -18.14 -0.84
CA GLU A 90 13.99 -17.25 0.31
C GLU A 90 12.81 -17.38 1.29
N THR A 91 12.91 -18.39 2.16
CA THR A 91 11.76 -19.21 2.56
C THR A 91 10.77 -18.60 3.54
N ASP A 92 11.11 -17.61 4.36
CA ASP A 92 10.17 -17.06 5.35
C ASP A 92 10.15 -15.52 5.40
N GLU A 93 11.28 -14.85 5.19
CA GLU A 93 11.37 -13.39 5.27
C GLU A 93 10.67 -12.71 4.10
N ALA A 94 10.81 -13.25 2.88
CA ALA A 94 10.08 -12.75 1.70
C ALA A 94 8.56 -12.95 1.86
N LYS A 95 8.15 -14.07 2.45
CA LYS A 95 6.74 -14.34 2.77
C LYS A 95 6.21 -13.40 3.85
N ALA A 96 6.98 -13.19 4.92
CA ALA A 96 6.62 -12.27 5.99
C ALA A 96 6.50 -10.83 5.47
N LEU A 97 7.45 -10.37 4.64
CA LEU A 97 7.36 -9.08 3.96
C LEU A 97 6.11 -9.00 3.09
N PHE A 98 5.83 -10.03 2.28
CA PHE A 98 4.63 -10.07 1.46
C PHE A 98 3.36 -9.99 2.30
N TYR A 99 3.26 -10.74 3.40
CA TYR A 99 2.08 -10.70 4.26
C TYR A 99 1.89 -9.32 4.89
N ASN A 100 2.95 -8.67 5.36
CA ASN A 100 2.89 -7.31 5.88
C ASN A 100 2.40 -6.31 4.81
N LEU A 101 2.96 -6.38 3.59
CA LEU A 101 2.55 -5.50 2.49
C LEU A 101 1.11 -5.77 2.05
N ARG A 102 0.71 -7.04 1.96
CA ARG A 102 -0.65 -7.46 1.61
C ARG A 102 -1.65 -6.94 2.62
N ASP A 103 -1.38 -7.10 3.90
CA ASP A 103 -2.30 -6.72 4.97
C ASP A 103 -2.47 -5.20 5.02
N ASP A 104 -1.39 -4.42 4.89
CA ASP A 104 -1.47 -2.95 4.82
C ASP A 104 -2.21 -2.47 3.56
N LEU A 105 -1.97 -3.10 2.40
CA LEU A 105 -2.75 -2.82 1.18
C LEU A 105 -4.23 -3.15 1.35
N TRP A 106 -4.58 -4.21 2.07
CA TRP A 106 -5.97 -4.58 2.36
C TRP A 106 -6.62 -3.64 3.36
N ASP A 107 -5.89 -3.14 4.34
CA ASP A 107 -6.40 -2.17 5.28
C ASP A 107 -6.61 -0.81 4.61
N LEU A 108 -5.68 -0.37 3.78
CA LEU A 108 -5.88 0.77 2.89
C LEU A 108 -7.11 0.57 2.00
N GLU A 109 -7.28 -0.63 1.45
CA GLU A 109 -8.42 -0.95 0.59
C GLU A 109 -9.76 -0.79 1.32
N LYS A 110 -9.90 -1.37 2.51
CA LYS A 110 -11.10 -1.24 3.35
C LYS A 110 -11.38 0.20 3.74
N GLU A 111 -10.33 0.98 3.97
CA GLU A 111 -10.43 2.39 4.34
C GLU A 111 -10.90 3.31 3.20
N MET A 112 -10.80 2.85 1.95
CA MET A 112 -11.24 3.58 0.76
C MET A 112 -12.58 3.08 0.19
N ARG A 113 -13.26 2.16 0.89
CA ARG A 113 -14.65 1.77 0.63
C ARG A 113 -15.64 2.60 1.44
#